data_AF-A0A6L3B2A9-F1
#
_entry.id   AF-A0A6L3B2A9-F1
#
_cell.length_a   1.000
_cell.length_b   1.000
_cell.length_c   1.000
_cell.angle_alpha   90.00
_cell.angle_beta   90.00
_cell.angle_gamma   90.00
#
_symmetry.space_group_name_H-M   'P 1'
#
loop_
_entity.id
_entity.type
_entity.pdbx_description
1 polymer ?
#
loop_
_entity_poly.entity_id
_entity_poly.type
_entity_poly.pdbx_seq_one_letter_code
_entity_poly.pdbx_strand_id
1 'polypeptide(L)'
;MSRLLEQIAEQAVAHQMATFDRLWEAVEECSSILKEIAPGRRRPWMAHVIAQIYDEQGGVCPWCSEPLDFGHWHVDHRVPFTFGGGNERGNLQVLHPRCNQQKGDAVDVFDLLKYLEDRYMNLNL
;
A
#
# COMPACT_ATOMS: atom_id res chain seq x y z
N MET A 1 21.72 -23.72 21.32
CA MET A 1 20.87 -22.66 21.92
C MET A 1 20.07 -23.32 23.04
N SER A 2 19.62 -22.62 24.09
CA SER A 2 18.87 -23.28 25.19
C SER A 2 17.45 -23.64 24.71
N ARG A 3 16.95 -24.83 25.06
CA ARG A 3 15.59 -25.30 24.70
C ARG A 3 14.48 -24.31 25.11
N LEU A 4 14.68 -23.58 26.21
CA LEU A 4 13.75 -22.55 26.66
C LEU A 4 13.76 -21.31 25.74
N LEU A 5 14.93 -20.93 25.22
CA LEU A 5 15.04 -19.82 24.26
C LEU A 5 14.35 -20.16 22.94
N GLU A 6 14.48 -21.41 22.47
CA GLU A 6 13.78 -21.90 21.28
C GLU A 6 12.26 -21.85 21.47
N GLN A 7 11.75 -22.31 22.62
CA GLN A 7 10.32 -22.23 22.94
C GLN A 7 9.78 -20.80 22.99
N ILE A 8 10.53 -19.85 23.56
CA ILE A 8 10.15 -18.43 23.58
C ILE A 8 10.07 -17.89 22.14
N ALA A 9 11.06 -18.20 21.30
CA ALA A 9 11.07 -17.74 19.91
C ALA A 9 9.88 -18.30 19.12
N GLU A 10 9.58 -19.59 19.26
CA GLU A 10 8.43 -20.24 18.63
C GLU A 10 7.10 -19.59 19.06
N GLN A 11 6.92 -19.39 20.38
CA GLN A 11 5.73 -18.73 20.91
C GLN A 11 5.60 -17.29 20.42
N ALA A 12 6.70 -16.52 20.40
CA ALA A 12 6.70 -15.14 19.93
C ALA A 12 6.29 -15.05 18.45
N VAL A 13 6.84 -15.90 17.59
CA VAL A 13 6.46 -15.96 16.17
C VAL A 13 4.99 -16.34 16.01
N ALA A 14 4.52 -17.37 16.73
CA ALA A 14 3.10 -17.77 16.67
C ALA A 14 2.17 -16.64 17.11
N HIS A 15 2.50 -15.92 18.18
CA HIS A 15 1.72 -14.76 18.63
C HIS A 15 1.76 -13.60 17.65
N GLN A 16 2.92 -13.32 17.04
CA GLN A 16 3.07 -12.28 16.03
C GLN A 16 2.20 -12.59 14.80
N MET A 17 2.25 -13.82 14.29
CA MET A 17 1.41 -14.26 13.17
C MET A 17 -0.07 -14.14 13.50
N ALA A 18 -0.52 -14.68 14.63
CA ALA A 18 -1.92 -14.61 15.03
C ALA A 18 -2.42 -13.17 15.26
N THR A 19 -1.54 -12.26 15.69
CA THR A 19 -1.87 -10.83 15.83
C THR A 19 -1.98 -10.17 14.47
N PHE A 20 -1.07 -10.48 13.54
CA PHE A 20 -1.12 -9.99 12.17
C PHE A 20 -2.38 -10.46 11.45
N ASP A 21 -2.75 -11.74 11.55
CA ASP A 21 -3.95 -12.29 10.90
C ASP A 21 -5.22 -11.56 11.35
N ARG A 22 -5.37 -11.33 12.66
CA ARG A 22 -6.52 -10.57 13.20
C ARG A 22 -6.53 -9.10 12.75
N LEU A 23 -5.36 -8.47 12.68
CA LEU A 23 -5.24 -7.11 12.18
C LEU A 23 -5.64 -7.06 10.70
N TRP A 24 -5.13 -8.00 9.91
CA TRP A 24 -5.44 -8.10 8.49
C TRP A 24 -6.95 -8.27 8.26
N GLU A 25 -7.59 -9.22 8.96
CA GLU A 25 -9.03 -9.44 8.88
C GLU A 25 -9.83 -8.16 9.16
N ALA A 26 -9.51 -7.45 10.23
CA ALA A 26 -10.20 -6.20 10.60
C ALA A 26 -9.99 -5.10 9.54
N VAL A 27 -8.76 -4.93 9.06
CA VAL A 27 -8.41 -3.93 8.04
C VAL A 27 -9.08 -4.25 6.69
N GLU A 28 -9.13 -5.52 6.32
CA GLU A 28 -9.81 -5.99 5.09
C GLU A 28 -11.33 -5.78 5.16
N GLU A 29 -11.94 -6.00 6.33
CA GLU A 29 -13.34 -5.68 6.59
C GLU A 29 -13.60 -4.17 6.42
N CYS A 30 -12.79 -3.32 7.05
CA CYS A 30 -12.90 -1.86 6.89
C CYS A 30 -12.74 -1.42 5.43
N SER A 31 -11.80 -2.01 4.69
CA SER A 31 -11.63 -1.80 3.24
C SER A 31 -12.88 -2.18 2.45
N SER A 32 -13.53 -3.29 2.81
CA SER A 32 -14.78 -3.73 2.18
C SER A 32 -15.91 -2.73 2.43
N ILE A 33 -16.07 -2.25 3.66
CA ILE A 33 -17.04 -1.21 4.01
C ILE A 33 -16.74 0.09 3.24
N LEU A 34 -15.47 0.54 3.19
CA LEU A 34 -15.10 1.76 2.46
C LEU A 34 -15.47 1.67 0.97
N LYS A 35 -15.23 0.52 0.34
CA LYS A 35 -15.59 0.30 -1.07
C LYS A 35 -17.09 0.42 -1.32
N GLU A 36 -17.93 0.01 -0.36
CA GLU A 36 -19.39 0.13 -0.46
C GLU A 36 -19.85 1.58 -0.30
N ILE A 37 -19.35 2.30 0.73
CA ILE A 37 -19.83 3.66 1.04
C ILE A 37 -19.18 4.75 0.17
N ALA A 38 -17.96 4.52 -0.30
CA ALA A 38 -17.15 5.53 -0.99
C ALA A 38 -16.22 4.91 -2.05
N PRO A 39 -16.77 4.31 -3.12
CA PRO A 39 -16.00 3.57 -4.12
C PRO A 39 -14.96 4.46 -4.82
N GLY A 40 -13.73 3.94 -4.92
CA GLY A 40 -12.65 4.58 -5.68
C GLY A 40 -13.00 4.72 -7.16
N ARG A 41 -12.58 5.82 -7.78
CA ARG A 41 -12.80 6.08 -9.21
C ARG A 41 -11.47 6.21 -9.94
N ARG A 42 -11.31 5.44 -11.02
CA ARG A 42 -10.20 5.62 -11.97
C ARG A 42 -10.40 6.91 -12.75
N ARG A 43 -9.39 7.78 -12.73
CA ARG A 43 -9.31 9.00 -13.53
C ARG A 43 -7.97 9.05 -14.26
N PRO A 44 -7.90 9.67 -15.46
CA PRO A 44 -6.63 9.93 -16.11
C PRO A 44 -5.69 10.76 -15.23
N TRP A 45 -4.40 10.48 -15.31
CA TRP A 45 -3.36 11.23 -14.62
C TRP A 45 -2.96 12.46 -15.42
N MET A 46 -2.76 13.59 -14.74
CA MET A 46 -2.11 14.73 -15.35
C MET A 46 -0.59 14.50 -15.36
N ALA A 47 0.05 14.69 -16.52
CA ALA A 47 1.49 14.42 -16.68
C ALA A 47 2.35 15.17 -15.65
N HIS A 48 2.02 16.42 -15.33
CA HIS A 48 2.76 17.21 -14.33
C HIS A 48 2.65 16.62 -12.92
N VAL A 49 1.51 16.01 -12.55
CA VAL A 49 1.35 15.34 -11.27
C VAL A 49 2.32 14.19 -11.19
N ILE A 50 2.44 13.38 -12.25
CA ILE A 50 3.34 12.24 -12.21
C ILE A 50 4.81 12.66 -12.19
N ALA A 51 5.18 13.71 -12.92
CA ALA A 51 6.53 14.30 -12.82
C ALA A 51 6.86 14.72 -11.39
N GLN A 52 5.92 15.37 -10.69
CA GLN A 52 6.11 15.70 -9.27
C GLN A 52 6.28 14.45 -8.39
N ILE A 53 5.61 13.32 -8.68
CA ILE A 53 5.80 12.07 -7.90
C ILE A 53 7.22 11.59 -8.07
N TYR A 54 7.71 11.56 -9.30
CA TYR A 54 9.07 11.16 -9.60
C TYR A 54 10.09 12.01 -8.83
N ASP A 55 9.90 13.33 -8.82
CA ASP A 55 10.77 14.27 -8.11
C ASP A 55 10.70 14.07 -6.59
N GLU A 56 9.51 13.90 -6.01
CA GLU A 56 9.30 13.62 -4.58
C GLU A 56 9.92 12.29 -4.14
N GLN A 57 9.95 11.30 -5.03
CA GLN A 57 10.63 10.02 -4.82
C GLN A 57 12.15 10.12 -5.02
N GLY A 58 12.69 11.28 -5.40
CA GLY A 58 14.10 11.46 -5.73
C GLY A 58 14.55 10.62 -6.93
N GLY A 59 13.62 10.29 -7.83
CA GLY A 59 13.88 9.39 -8.96
C GLY A 59 14.22 7.96 -8.56
N VAL A 60 13.83 7.51 -7.36
CA VAL A 60 14.07 6.14 -6.86
C VAL A 60 12.75 5.36 -6.81
N CYS A 61 12.81 4.08 -7.16
CA CYS A 61 11.67 3.18 -7.07
C CYS A 61 11.46 2.75 -5.61
N PRO A 62 10.34 3.09 -4.96
CA PRO A 62 10.11 2.75 -3.55
C PRO A 62 9.98 1.24 -3.29
N TRP A 63 9.75 0.43 -4.33
CA TRP A 63 9.59 -1.01 -4.19
C TRP A 63 10.93 -1.76 -4.12
N CYS A 64 11.88 -1.41 -5.00
CA CYS A 64 13.17 -2.10 -5.08
C CYS A 64 14.36 -1.24 -4.62
N SER A 65 14.12 0.04 -4.29
CA SER A 65 15.13 1.03 -3.89
C SER A 65 16.20 1.35 -4.96
N GLU A 66 15.98 0.96 -6.22
CA GLU A 66 16.86 1.26 -7.34
C GLU A 66 16.41 2.52 -8.10
N PRO A 67 17.32 3.25 -8.80
CA PRO A 67 16.97 4.40 -9.63
C PRO A 67 15.93 4.05 -10.71
N LEU A 68 14.97 4.95 -10.91
CA LEU A 68 13.99 4.91 -11.99
C LEU A 68 14.57 5.54 -13.25
N ASP A 69 14.40 4.86 -14.37
CA ASP A 69 14.68 5.41 -15.69
C ASP A 69 13.67 6.52 -16.00
N PHE A 70 14.18 7.72 -16.32
CA PHE A 70 13.32 8.86 -16.60
C PHE A 70 12.41 8.58 -17.80
N GLY A 71 11.10 8.72 -17.60
CA GLY A 71 10.09 8.43 -18.61
C GLY A 71 9.81 6.94 -18.86
N HIS A 72 10.48 6.02 -18.16
CA HIS A 72 10.24 4.58 -18.25
C HIS A 72 9.82 4.00 -16.89
N TRP A 73 8.60 4.34 -16.48
CA TRP A 73 7.98 3.90 -15.23
C TRP A 73 6.48 3.69 -15.44
N HIS A 74 5.84 2.99 -14.51
CA HIS A 74 4.39 2.86 -14.41
C HIS A 74 3.89 3.66 -13.21
N VAL A 75 2.71 4.27 -13.35
CA VAL A 75 1.96 4.82 -12.20
C VAL A 75 1.35 3.67 -11.44
N ASP A 76 1.62 3.60 -10.14
CA ASP A 76 1.11 2.58 -9.22
C ASP A 76 0.31 3.23 -8.09
N HIS A 77 -0.57 2.42 -7.50
CA HIS A 77 -1.31 2.74 -6.30
C HIS A 77 -0.68 2.02 -5.10
N ARG A 78 -0.27 2.77 -4.07
CA ARG A 78 0.22 2.19 -2.81
C ARG A 78 -0.81 1.25 -2.22
N VAL A 79 -2.03 1.74 -2.04
CA VAL A 79 -3.24 0.97 -1.77
C VAL A 79 -3.95 0.67 -3.10
N PRO A 80 -4.01 -0.59 -3.54
CA PRO A 80 -4.65 -0.96 -4.80
C PRO A 80 -6.16 -0.72 -4.82
N PHE A 81 -6.72 -0.65 -6.02
CA PHE A 81 -8.17 -0.54 -6.23
C PHE A 81 -8.97 -1.68 -5.61
N THR A 82 -8.42 -2.89 -5.53
CA THR A 82 -9.05 -4.06 -4.88
C THR A 82 -9.35 -3.79 -3.40
N PHE A 83 -8.60 -2.89 -2.76
CA PHE A 83 -8.78 -2.42 -1.39
C PHE A 83 -9.42 -1.02 -1.29
N GLY A 84 -10.04 -0.51 -2.36
CA GLY A 84 -10.70 0.79 -2.35
C GLY A 84 -9.77 2.00 -2.53
N GLY A 85 -8.51 1.75 -2.88
CA GLY A 85 -7.54 2.77 -3.25
C GLY A 85 -8.02 3.66 -4.40
N GLY A 86 -7.83 4.97 -4.25
CA GLY A 86 -8.23 5.99 -5.23
C GLY A 86 -7.03 6.70 -5.86
N ASN A 87 -7.33 7.76 -6.58
CA ASN A 87 -6.35 8.54 -7.35
C ASN A 87 -5.82 9.77 -6.57
N GLU A 88 -6.02 9.79 -5.25
CA GLU A 88 -5.51 10.85 -4.39
C GLU A 88 -3.99 10.89 -4.43
N ARG A 89 -3.42 12.09 -4.41
CA ARG A 89 -1.98 12.31 -4.53
C ARG A 89 -1.14 11.39 -3.62
N GLY A 90 -1.54 11.27 -2.35
CA GLY A 90 -0.81 10.46 -1.37
C GLY A 90 -0.85 8.95 -1.62
N ASN A 91 -1.78 8.46 -2.44
CA ASN A 91 -1.88 7.04 -2.79
C ASN A 91 -1.10 6.68 -4.06
N LEU A 92 -0.54 7.66 -4.77
CA LEU A 92 0.17 7.41 -6.02
C LEU A 92 1.67 7.29 -5.80
N GLN A 93 2.29 6.42 -6.59
CA GLN A 93 3.73 6.30 -6.71
C GLN A 93 4.12 5.96 -8.16
N VAL A 94 5.40 6.08 -8.48
CA VAL A 94 5.95 5.57 -9.75
C VAL A 94 6.91 4.43 -9.47
N LEU A 95 6.74 3.33 -10.20
CA LEU A 95 7.55 2.11 -10.08
C LEU A 95 8.16 1.75 -11.42
N HIS A 96 9.24 0.94 -11.41
CA HIS A 96 9.66 0.25 -12.64
C HIS A 96 8.49 -0.61 -13.16
N PRO A 97 8.35 -0.79 -14.48
CA PRO A 97 7.32 -1.68 -15.04
C PRO A 97 7.34 -3.09 -14.43
N ARG A 98 8.54 -3.65 -14.20
CA ARG A 98 8.72 -4.96 -13.55
C ARG A 98 8.24 -4.98 -12.10
N CYS A 99 8.54 -3.92 -11.34
CA CYS A 99 8.19 -3.83 -9.91
C CYS A 99 6.68 -3.66 -9.76
N ASN A 100 6.06 -2.85 -10.60
CA ASN A 100 4.61 -2.71 -10.66
C ASN A 100 3.91 -4.04 -10.96
N GLN A 101 4.42 -4.81 -11.93
CA GLN A 101 3.87 -6.12 -12.27
C GLN A 101 4.04 -7.14 -11.14
N GLN A 102 5.20 -7.14 -10.47
CA GLN A 102 5.46 -8.02 -9.32
C GLN A 102 4.62 -7.67 -8.10
N LYS A 103 4.41 -6.37 -7.85
CA LYS A 103 3.57 -5.89 -6.75
C LYS A 103 2.13 -6.36 -6.94
N GLY A 104 1.57 -6.24 -8.14
CA GLY A 104 0.18 -6.60 -8.39
C GLY A 104 -0.78 -5.85 -7.47
N ASP A 105 -1.56 -6.58 -6.68
CA ASP A 105 -2.45 -6.06 -5.65
C ASP A 105 -1.90 -6.21 -4.22
N ALA A 106 -0.60 -6.50 -4.06
CA ALA A 106 0.03 -6.48 -2.76
C ALA A 106 -0.05 -5.07 -2.15
N VAL A 107 -0.34 -5.03 -0.85
CA VAL A 107 -0.45 -3.83 -0.04
C VAL A 107 0.14 -4.10 1.34
N ASP A 108 0.87 -3.13 1.89
CA ASP A 108 1.29 -3.19 3.29
C ASP A 108 0.10 -2.90 4.20
N VAL A 109 -0.07 -3.68 5.27
CA VAL A 109 -1.23 -3.56 6.17
C VAL A 109 -1.29 -2.18 6.84
N PHE A 110 -0.15 -1.57 7.14
CA PHE A 110 -0.10 -0.25 7.75
C PHE A 110 -0.38 0.86 6.74
N ASP A 111 0.08 0.71 5.49
CA ASP A 111 -0.31 1.61 4.40
C ASP A 111 -1.82 1.57 4.17
N LEU A 112 -2.44 0.38 4.18
CA LEU A 112 -3.89 0.23 4.05
C LEU A 112 -4.64 0.84 5.24
N LEU A 113 -4.21 0.55 6.47
CA LEU A 113 -4.81 1.11 7.68
C LEU A 113 -4.77 2.64 7.65
N LYS A 114 -3.60 3.22 7.40
CA LYS A 114 -3.44 4.68 7.31
C LYS A 114 -4.32 5.29 6.23
N TYR A 115 -4.39 4.65 5.06
CA TYR A 115 -5.26 5.10 3.98
C TYR A 115 -6.74 5.07 4.39
N LEU A 116 -7.19 4.02 5.09
CA LEU A 116 -8.56 3.93 5.59
C LEU A 116 -8.87 5.02 6.60
N GLU A 117 -7.95 5.29 7.53
CA GLU A 117 -8.06 6.39 8.50
C GLU A 117 -8.16 7.74 7.79
N ASP A 118 -7.26 8.02 6.85
CA ASP A 118 -7.26 9.26 6.08
C ASP A 118 -8.58 9.41 5.28
N ARG A 119 -9.04 8.34 4.64
CA ARG A 119 -10.29 8.36 3.87
C ARG A 119 -11.50 8.56 4.76
N TYR A 120 -11.57 7.90 5.92
CA TYR A 120 -12.64 8.09 6.90
C TYR A 120 -12.68 9.54 7.41
N MET A 121 -11.54 10.09 7.80
CA MET A 121 -11.45 11.44 8.35
C MET A 121 -11.80 12.53 7.33
N ASN A 122 -11.59 12.27 6.03
CA ASN A 122 -11.86 13.21 4.94
C ASN A 122 -13.11 12.87 4.14
N LEU A 123 -13.90 11.88 4.57
CA LEU A 123 -15.19 11.57 3.97
C LEU A 123 -16.18 12.65 4.40
N ASN A 124 -16.44 13.60 3.51
CA ASN A 124 -17.58 14.51 3.62
C ASN A 124 -18.86 13.72 3.33
N LEU A 125 -19.39 13.04 4.35
CA LEU A 125 -20.71 12.42 4.32
C LEU A 125 -21.82 13.48 4.40
#